data_AF-A0A5E4NWP1-F1
#
_entry.id   AF-A0A5E4NWP1-F1
#
_cell.length_a   1.000
_cell.length_b   1.000
_cell.length_c   1.000
_cell.angle_alpha   90.00
_cell.angle_beta   90.00
_cell.angle_gamma   90.00
#
_symmetry.space_group_name_H-M   'P 1'
#
loop_
_entity.id
_entity.type
_entity.pdbx_description
1 polymer ?
#
loop_
_entity_poly.entity_id
_entity_poly.type
_entity_poly.pdbx_seq_one_letter_code
_entity_poly.pdbx_strand_id
1 'polypeptide(L)'
;MAARAPSRTFALLTLATMTVSGADAARAQAIDCGQLRAQIAQIDRGGGRAGGGARRAQAELARTQAQVQQLGCGAGLASFFGGGDPRCSALQQRAQQLQAAVQSGGGGGGGGLRADLVARFNAYCRGGQPQQAQQPQQRGFFESLFGGAQDEPRPQAPLPDVPQDPNAAGGDGDGRAHGGGQAVCVRTCDGGFFPLGVSSHRDGDDLKQMCSALCPGTETAVYTRSPNAEINSAASLDGKSYMDMPNALKFQKTVVPDCSCKPKDKTWAEALANARRSSATPARATSS
;
A
#
# COMPACT_ATOMS: atom_id res chain seq x y z
N MET A 1 -35.83 56.90 -67.08
CA MET A 1 -37.26 57.20 -66.82
C MET A 1 -37.79 56.15 -65.86
N ALA A 2 -38.52 56.61 -64.85
CA ALA A 2 -39.08 55.82 -63.76
C ALA A 2 -40.21 54.86 -64.22
N ALA A 3 -40.45 53.77 -63.48
CA ALA A 3 -41.71 53.57 -62.71
C ALA A 3 -41.95 52.10 -62.27
N ARG A 4 -41.87 51.90 -60.95
CA ARG A 4 -42.83 51.28 -60.00
C ARG A 4 -43.79 50.13 -60.40
N ALA A 5 -43.68 49.07 -59.56
CA ALA A 5 -44.71 48.37 -58.74
C ALA A 5 -45.72 47.45 -59.47
N PRO A 6 -46.14 46.30 -58.88
CA PRO A 6 -46.90 46.16 -57.60
C PRO A 6 -46.45 44.91 -56.80
N SER A 7 -47.06 44.39 -55.74
CA SER A 7 -47.95 44.85 -54.67
C SER A 7 -47.84 43.78 -53.57
N ARG A 8 -47.99 44.26 -52.34
CA ARG A 8 -48.12 43.55 -51.06
C ARG A 8 -49.05 42.33 -51.10
N THR A 9 -48.67 41.28 -50.38
CA THR A 9 -49.59 40.53 -49.51
C THR A 9 -48.82 39.94 -48.33
N PHE A 10 -49.36 40.18 -47.14
CA PHE A 10 -48.91 39.68 -45.84
C PHE A 10 -49.16 38.16 -45.74
N ALA A 11 -48.18 37.41 -45.23
CA ALA A 11 -48.44 36.10 -44.62
C ALA A 11 -47.40 35.82 -43.52
N LEU A 12 -47.80 36.18 -42.31
CA LEU A 12 -47.59 35.51 -41.02
C LEU A 12 -46.25 34.81 -40.72
N LEU A 13 -45.62 35.32 -39.66
CA LEU A 13 -44.62 34.68 -38.81
C LEU A 13 -44.85 33.17 -38.63
N THR A 14 -43.81 32.38 -38.87
CA THR A 14 -43.45 31.25 -38.00
C THR A 14 -41.93 31.29 -37.76
N LEU A 15 -41.55 31.78 -36.58
CA LEU A 15 -40.20 31.60 -36.04
C LEU A 15 -40.01 30.10 -35.77
N ALA A 16 -39.31 29.40 -36.66
CA ALA A 16 -38.73 28.09 -36.35
C ALA A 16 -37.36 28.34 -35.70
N THR A 17 -37.37 28.56 -34.38
CA THR A 17 -36.16 28.55 -33.56
C THR A 17 -35.59 27.13 -33.56
N MET A 18 -34.63 26.84 -34.44
CA MET A 18 -33.76 25.67 -34.28
C MET A 18 -32.81 25.93 -33.11
N THR A 19 -33.24 25.53 -31.91
CA THR A 19 -32.36 25.43 -30.77
C THR A 19 -31.37 24.30 -31.02
N VAL A 20 -30.14 24.65 -31.40
CA VAL A 20 -28.97 23.77 -31.23
C VAL A 20 -28.77 23.60 -29.73
N SER A 21 -29.42 22.58 -29.17
CA SER A 21 -29.12 22.10 -27.82
C SER A 21 -27.80 21.33 -27.89
N GLY A 22 -26.70 22.06 -27.87
CA GLY A 22 -25.42 21.54 -27.41
C GLY A 22 -25.54 21.23 -25.93
N ALA A 23 -25.76 19.95 -25.63
CA ALA A 23 -25.58 19.40 -24.29
C ALA A 23 -24.91 18.03 -24.42
N ASP A 24 -23.68 18.03 -24.95
CA ASP A 24 -22.69 17.08 -24.45
C ASP A 24 -22.38 17.48 -23.01
N ALA A 25 -23.31 17.17 -22.11
CA ALA A 25 -22.94 16.90 -20.74
C ALA A 25 -21.83 15.86 -20.87
N ALA A 26 -20.62 16.21 -20.43
CA ALA A 26 -19.60 15.24 -20.10
C ALA A 26 -20.29 14.22 -19.18
N ARG A 27 -20.78 13.13 -19.78
CA ARG A 27 -21.39 12.06 -19.02
C ARG A 27 -20.23 11.48 -18.25
N ALA A 28 -20.14 11.87 -16.97
CA ALA A 28 -19.52 11.06 -15.95
C ALA A 28 -20.21 9.70 -16.08
N GLN A 29 -19.61 8.81 -16.87
CA GLN A 29 -20.16 7.50 -17.13
C GLN A 29 -20.15 6.83 -15.77
N ALA A 30 -21.35 6.62 -15.21
CA ALA A 30 -21.49 5.96 -13.93
C ALA A 30 -20.72 4.65 -14.02
N ILE A 31 -19.62 4.57 -13.27
CA ILE A 31 -18.70 3.43 -13.35
C ILE A 31 -19.45 2.23 -12.80
N ASP A 32 -19.84 1.30 -13.68
CA ASP A 32 -20.56 0.10 -13.29
C ASP A 32 -19.58 -0.92 -12.68
N CYS A 33 -19.53 -0.89 -11.36
CA CYS A 33 -18.71 -1.80 -10.57
C CYS A 33 -19.10 -3.28 -10.73
N GLY A 34 -20.38 -3.56 -11.01
CA GLY A 34 -20.84 -4.92 -11.32
C GLY A 34 -20.26 -5.40 -12.64
N GLN A 35 -20.27 -4.54 -13.66
CA GLN A 35 -19.69 -4.83 -14.96
C GLN A 35 -18.16 -5.01 -14.88
N LEU A 36 -17.42 -4.14 -14.16
CA LEU A 36 -15.98 -4.30 -13.99
C LEU A 36 -15.63 -5.62 -13.27
N ARG A 37 -16.38 -5.98 -12.22
CA ARG A 37 -16.18 -7.25 -11.51
C ARG A 37 -16.45 -8.45 -12.42
N ALA A 38 -17.50 -8.37 -13.26
CA ALA A 38 -17.82 -9.42 -14.23
C ALA A 38 -16.71 -9.57 -15.28
N GLN A 39 -16.13 -8.48 -15.77
CA GLN A 39 -15.02 -8.49 -16.73
C GLN A 39 -13.75 -9.12 -16.13
N ILE A 40 -13.39 -8.79 -14.88
CA ILE A 40 -12.27 -9.41 -14.17
C ILE A 40 -12.48 -10.92 -14.03
N ALA A 41 -13.70 -11.35 -13.66
CA ALA A 41 -14.05 -12.76 -13.48
C ALA A 41 -14.09 -13.54 -14.80
N GLN A 42 -14.38 -12.89 -15.94
CA GLN A 42 -14.29 -13.51 -17.26
C GLN A 42 -12.83 -13.75 -17.68
N ILE A 43 -11.95 -12.78 -17.41
CA ILE A 43 -10.51 -12.93 -17.66
C ILE A 43 -9.90 -14.01 -16.75
N ASP A 44 -10.36 -14.17 -15.52
CA ASP A 44 -9.95 -15.28 -14.63
C ASP A 44 -10.30 -16.65 -15.20
N ARG A 45 -11.53 -16.79 -15.70
CA ARG A 45 -12.04 -18.05 -16.23
C ARG A 45 -11.36 -18.43 -17.54
N GLY A 46 -11.05 -17.45 -18.41
CA GLY A 46 -10.21 -17.66 -19.60
C GLY A 46 -8.72 -17.84 -19.25
N GLY A 47 -8.26 -17.20 -18.18
CA GLY A 47 -6.90 -17.21 -17.67
C GLY A 47 -6.54 -18.44 -16.83
N GLY A 48 -7.49 -19.30 -16.44
CA GLY A 48 -7.18 -20.53 -15.70
C GLY A 48 -6.28 -21.52 -16.45
N ARG A 49 -6.26 -21.47 -17.79
CA ARG A 49 -5.35 -22.26 -18.65
C ARG A 49 -4.07 -21.52 -19.04
N ALA A 50 -4.09 -20.18 -19.12
CA ALA A 50 -2.94 -19.34 -19.45
C ALA A 50 -2.10 -18.92 -18.22
N GLY A 51 -2.74 -18.67 -17.08
CA GLY A 51 -2.14 -18.33 -15.79
C GLY A 51 -1.40 -19.49 -15.11
N GLY A 52 -1.63 -20.72 -15.55
CA GLY A 52 -0.79 -21.86 -15.21
C GLY A 52 0.63 -21.74 -15.77
N GLY A 53 0.79 -21.12 -16.95
CA GLY A 53 2.09 -20.82 -17.56
C GLY A 53 2.87 -19.77 -16.78
N ALA A 54 2.20 -18.68 -16.39
CA ALA A 54 2.80 -17.63 -15.57
C ALA A 54 3.26 -18.14 -14.19
N ARG A 55 2.45 -18.97 -13.51
CA ARG A 55 2.86 -19.60 -12.23
C ARG A 55 4.02 -20.59 -12.39
N ARG A 56 4.07 -21.34 -13.50
CA ARG A 56 5.20 -22.25 -13.81
C ARG A 56 6.48 -21.47 -14.12
N ALA A 57 6.39 -20.40 -14.89
CA ALA A 57 7.51 -19.51 -15.20
C ALA A 57 8.05 -18.80 -13.93
N GLN A 58 7.16 -18.38 -13.03
CA GLN A 58 7.55 -17.85 -11.72
C GLN A 58 8.25 -18.91 -10.85
N ALA A 59 7.78 -20.17 -10.86
CA ALA A 59 8.41 -21.24 -10.12
C ALA A 59 9.80 -21.62 -10.68
N GLU A 60 9.98 -21.60 -12.00
CA GLU A 60 11.27 -21.85 -12.66
C GLU A 60 12.28 -20.73 -12.38
N LEU A 61 11.81 -19.49 -12.36
CA LEU A 61 12.62 -18.34 -11.96
C LEU A 61 13.07 -18.43 -10.50
N ALA A 62 12.17 -18.78 -9.58
CA ALA A 62 12.49 -18.92 -8.16
C ALA A 62 13.57 -19.98 -7.91
N ARG A 63 13.51 -21.11 -8.63
CA ARG A 63 14.55 -22.16 -8.56
C ARG A 63 15.90 -21.66 -9.06
N THR A 64 15.92 -20.93 -10.17
CA THR A 64 17.14 -20.36 -10.77
C THR A 64 17.76 -19.29 -9.85
N GLN A 65 16.94 -18.42 -9.28
CA GLN A 65 17.39 -17.41 -8.32
C GLN A 65 17.98 -18.03 -7.04
N ALA A 66 17.36 -19.10 -6.52
CA ALA A 66 17.90 -19.82 -5.36
C ALA A 66 19.29 -20.41 -5.66
N GLN A 67 19.50 -20.96 -6.86
CA GLN A 67 20.80 -21.50 -7.27
C GLN A 67 21.89 -20.40 -7.36
N VAL A 68 21.54 -19.21 -7.89
CA VAL A 68 22.44 -18.06 -7.95
C VAL A 68 22.85 -17.59 -6.54
N GLN A 69 21.90 -17.59 -5.60
CA GLN A 69 22.16 -17.21 -4.20
C GLN A 69 23.03 -18.24 -3.48
N GLN A 70 22.77 -19.54 -3.69
CA GLN A 70 23.56 -20.63 -3.10
C GLN A 70 25.01 -20.66 -3.60
N LEU A 71 25.22 -20.31 -4.87
CA LEU A 71 26.56 -20.21 -5.46
C LEU A 71 27.27 -18.89 -5.13
N GLY A 72 26.63 -17.97 -4.39
CA GLY A 72 27.23 -16.69 -4.00
C GLY A 72 27.42 -15.72 -5.16
N CYS A 73 26.83 -15.99 -6.33
CA CYS A 73 26.99 -15.20 -7.55
C CYS A 73 26.37 -13.78 -7.50
N GLY A 74 25.87 -13.33 -6.35
CA GLY A 74 25.22 -12.02 -6.18
C GLY A 74 25.57 -11.29 -4.90
N ALA A 75 26.56 -11.77 -4.12
CA ALA A 75 26.99 -11.07 -2.92
C ALA A 75 27.87 -9.88 -3.30
N GLY A 76 27.29 -8.68 -3.26
CA GLY A 76 27.87 -7.39 -3.70
C GLY A 76 29.17 -6.91 -3.06
N LEU A 77 29.90 -7.79 -2.37
CA LEU A 77 31.29 -7.56 -1.95
C LEU A 77 32.30 -8.31 -2.83
N ALA A 78 31.99 -9.51 -3.34
CA ALA A 78 32.92 -10.29 -4.17
C ALA A 78 33.12 -9.68 -5.58
N SER A 79 32.05 -9.07 -6.13
CA SER A 79 32.13 -8.32 -7.39
C SER A 79 32.85 -6.98 -7.25
N PHE A 80 32.97 -6.44 -6.02
CA PHE A 80 33.68 -5.18 -5.75
C PHE A 80 35.20 -5.38 -5.65
N PHE A 81 35.66 -6.58 -5.31
CA PHE A 81 37.09 -6.95 -5.25
C PHE A 81 37.58 -7.76 -6.46
N GLY A 82 36.85 -7.73 -7.58
CA GLY A 82 37.32 -8.32 -8.85
C GLY A 82 37.45 -9.85 -8.88
N GLY A 83 36.87 -10.56 -7.90
CA GLY A 83 37.00 -12.01 -7.73
C GLY A 83 35.73 -12.78 -8.05
N GLY A 84 34.97 -12.38 -9.07
CA GLY A 84 33.80 -13.11 -9.52
C GLY A 84 34.17 -14.23 -10.50
N ASP A 85 33.74 -15.47 -10.24
CA ASP A 85 33.85 -16.55 -11.23
C ASP A 85 33.15 -16.12 -12.53
N PRO A 86 33.81 -16.18 -13.71
CA PRO A 86 33.20 -15.80 -15.00
C PRO A 86 31.94 -16.61 -15.34
N ARG A 87 31.71 -17.76 -14.69
CA ARG A 87 30.48 -18.55 -14.81
C ARG A 87 29.28 -17.87 -14.15
N CYS A 88 29.50 -17.04 -13.12
CA CYS A 88 28.44 -16.32 -12.41
C CYS A 88 27.79 -15.22 -13.27
N SER A 89 28.57 -14.52 -14.11
CA SER A 89 28.03 -13.44 -14.94
C SER A 89 27.05 -13.96 -16.01
N ALA A 90 27.39 -15.07 -16.67
CA ALA A 90 26.51 -15.73 -17.64
C ALA A 90 25.21 -16.24 -17.00
N LEU A 91 25.31 -16.82 -15.80
CA LEU A 91 24.15 -17.29 -15.02
C LEU A 91 23.26 -16.12 -14.58
N GLN A 92 23.87 -15.01 -14.16
CA GLN A 92 23.15 -13.81 -13.73
C GLN A 92 22.43 -13.12 -14.88
N GLN A 93 23.03 -13.06 -16.08
CA GLN A 93 22.38 -12.57 -17.29
C GLN A 93 21.14 -13.41 -17.64
N ARG A 94 21.25 -14.74 -17.57
CA ARG A 94 20.12 -15.66 -17.82
C ARG A 94 18.99 -15.47 -16.81
N ALA A 95 19.32 -15.26 -15.54
CA ALA A 95 18.33 -14.98 -14.49
C ALA A 95 17.60 -13.64 -14.72
N GLN A 96 18.31 -12.59 -15.14
CA GLN A 96 17.71 -11.28 -15.45
C GLN A 96 16.78 -11.35 -16.67
N GLN A 97 17.15 -12.11 -17.70
CA GLN A 97 16.30 -12.32 -18.88
C GLN A 97 14.98 -13.03 -18.51
N LEU A 98 15.04 -14.05 -17.65
CA LEU A 98 13.84 -14.74 -17.14
C LEU A 98 12.96 -13.83 -16.27
N GLN A 99 13.56 -12.96 -15.45
CA GLN A 99 12.83 -11.96 -14.67
C GLN A 99 12.08 -10.97 -15.57
N ALA A 100 12.69 -10.52 -16.66
CA ALA A 100 12.05 -9.63 -17.63
C ALA A 100 10.90 -10.33 -18.36
N ALA A 101 11.04 -11.61 -18.70
CA ALA A 101 9.97 -12.41 -19.32
C ALA A 101 8.77 -12.61 -18.37
N VAL A 102 9.01 -12.77 -17.07
CA VAL A 102 7.92 -12.87 -16.07
C VAL A 102 7.24 -11.51 -15.85
N GLN A 103 8.01 -10.42 -15.75
CA GLN A 103 7.49 -9.06 -15.56
C GLN A 103 6.67 -8.55 -16.75
N SER A 104 7.06 -8.92 -17.97
CA SER A 104 6.32 -8.59 -19.20
C SER A 104 5.07 -9.45 -19.41
N GLY A 105 4.70 -10.30 -18.44
CA GLY A 105 3.53 -11.16 -18.54
C GLY A 105 3.76 -12.32 -19.48
N GLY A 106 4.82 -13.10 -19.20
CA GLY A 106 5.22 -14.28 -19.95
C GLY A 106 4.04 -15.16 -20.33
N GLY A 107 3.69 -15.09 -21.62
CA GLY A 107 2.71 -15.95 -22.27
C GLY A 107 1.28 -15.41 -22.31
N GLY A 108 1.05 -14.40 -23.14
CA GLY A 108 -0.26 -14.13 -23.75
C GLY A 108 -1.07 -13.02 -23.08
N GLY A 109 -1.01 -11.82 -23.67
CA GLY A 109 -2.02 -10.75 -23.80
C GLY A 109 -2.94 -10.29 -22.64
N GLY A 110 -3.25 -11.14 -21.66
CA GLY A 110 -4.28 -10.89 -20.63
C GLY A 110 -3.75 -10.42 -19.28
N GLY A 111 -2.45 -10.55 -19.01
CA GLY A 111 -1.85 -10.17 -17.71
C GLY A 111 -1.94 -8.67 -17.43
N GLY A 112 -1.63 -7.84 -18.43
CA GLY A 112 -1.70 -6.38 -18.31
C GLY A 112 -3.14 -5.84 -18.23
N LEU A 113 -4.04 -6.36 -19.07
CA LEU A 113 -5.46 -5.97 -19.06
C LEU A 113 -6.12 -6.28 -17.71
N ARG A 114 -5.78 -7.43 -17.11
CA ARG A 114 -6.28 -7.81 -15.80
C ARG A 114 -5.83 -6.84 -14.70
N ALA A 115 -4.54 -6.48 -14.71
CA ALA A 115 -3.98 -5.58 -13.72
C ALA A 115 -4.64 -4.19 -13.78
N ASP A 116 -4.88 -3.67 -14.99
CA ASP A 116 -5.60 -2.40 -15.22
C ASP A 116 -7.03 -2.43 -14.66
N LEU A 117 -7.81 -3.47 -14.99
CA LEU A 117 -9.20 -3.59 -14.52
C LEU A 117 -9.30 -3.69 -12.99
N VAL A 118 -8.37 -4.41 -12.36
CA VAL A 118 -8.31 -4.50 -10.89
C VAL A 118 -7.96 -3.15 -10.25
N ALA A 119 -7.02 -2.40 -10.84
CA ALA A 119 -6.65 -1.07 -10.36
C ALA A 119 -7.85 -0.11 -10.44
N ARG A 120 -8.58 -0.09 -11.56
CA ARG A 120 -9.78 0.75 -11.75
C ARG A 120 -10.92 0.33 -10.83
N PHE A 121 -11.15 -0.97 -10.65
CA PHE A 121 -12.13 -1.46 -9.68
C PHE A 121 -11.78 -1.03 -8.25
N ASN A 122 -10.51 -1.09 -7.85
CA ASN A 122 -10.10 -0.62 -6.53
C ASN A 122 -10.25 0.90 -6.37
N ALA A 123 -9.93 1.67 -7.41
CA ALA A 123 -10.05 3.12 -7.39
C ALA A 123 -11.50 3.61 -7.32
N TYR A 124 -12.42 2.98 -8.07
CA TYR A 124 -13.77 3.50 -8.23
C TYR A 124 -14.86 2.70 -7.49
N CYS A 125 -14.60 1.43 -7.16
CA CYS A 125 -15.62 0.53 -6.63
C CYS A 125 -15.33 0.02 -5.22
N ARG A 126 -14.05 -0.05 -4.81
CA ARG A 126 -13.69 -0.39 -3.42
C ARG A 126 -13.88 0.79 -2.46
N GLY A 127 -13.96 2.03 -2.98
CA GLY A 127 -14.13 3.27 -2.21
C GLY A 127 -15.46 4.00 -2.39
N GLY A 128 -16.55 3.33 -2.76
CA GLY A 128 -17.82 3.99 -3.09
C GLY A 128 -18.85 4.00 -1.96
N GLN A 129 -19.01 5.13 -1.28
CA GLN A 129 -20.34 5.74 -1.13
C GLN A 129 -20.35 6.98 -2.02
N PRO A 130 -21.23 7.06 -3.03
CA PRO A 130 -21.47 8.30 -3.75
C PRO A 130 -22.41 9.16 -2.92
N GLN A 131 -21.86 10.20 -2.29
CA GLN A 131 -22.68 11.28 -1.75
C GLN A 131 -23.39 11.93 -2.93
N GLN A 132 -24.71 11.88 -2.90
CA GLN A 132 -25.60 12.51 -3.86
C GLN A 132 -25.19 13.97 -4.06
N ALA A 133 -25.39 14.46 -5.28
CA ALA A 133 -25.18 15.84 -5.67
C ALA A 133 -25.96 16.80 -4.74
N GLN A 134 -25.35 17.20 -3.62
CA GLN A 134 -25.64 18.47 -2.99
C GLN A 134 -25.05 19.53 -3.91
N GLN A 135 -25.94 20.39 -4.42
CA GLN A 135 -25.63 21.52 -5.27
C GLN A 135 -24.43 22.32 -4.74
N PRO A 136 -23.63 22.94 -5.63
CA PRO A 136 -22.54 23.81 -5.21
C PRO A 136 -23.11 25.10 -4.61
N GLN A 137 -23.57 25.02 -3.36
CA GLN A 137 -23.73 26.18 -2.51
C GLN A 137 -22.33 26.62 -2.18
N GLN A 138 -21.90 27.69 -2.84
CA GLN A 138 -20.59 28.29 -2.68
C GLN A 138 -20.39 28.64 -1.20
N ARG A 139 -19.73 27.74 -0.45
CA ARG A 139 -19.21 28.04 0.87
C ARG A 139 -18.07 29.02 0.67
N GLY A 140 -18.28 30.24 1.14
CA GLY A 140 -17.35 31.34 0.94
C GLY A 140 -16.05 31.07 1.68
N PHE A 141 -14.96 31.58 1.09
CA PHE A 141 -13.60 31.58 1.63
C PHE A 141 -13.47 31.92 3.13
N PHE A 142 -14.43 32.65 3.70
CA PHE A 142 -14.44 33.05 5.10
C PHE A 142 -14.83 31.95 6.11
N GLU A 143 -15.60 30.91 5.74
CA GLU A 143 -15.93 29.78 6.65
C GLU A 143 -14.79 28.78 6.82
N SER A 144 -13.76 28.87 5.97
CA SER A 144 -12.52 28.09 6.12
C SER A 144 -11.51 28.75 7.08
N LEU A 145 -11.77 29.99 7.50
CA LEU A 145 -10.84 30.80 8.30
C LEU A 145 -11.27 30.97 9.76
N PHE A 146 -12.58 30.92 10.03
CA PHE A 146 -13.12 30.93 11.39
C PHE A 146 -14.14 29.81 11.54
N GLY A 147 -13.67 28.64 11.97
CA GLY A 147 -14.49 27.44 12.14
C GLY A 147 -15.60 27.65 13.16
N GLY A 148 -16.80 27.99 12.68
CA GLY A 148 -18.02 27.98 13.45
C GLY A 148 -18.66 26.60 13.36
N ALA A 149 -18.53 25.82 14.43
CA ALA A 149 -19.32 24.62 14.64
C ALA A 149 -20.78 25.00 14.86
N GLN A 150 -21.73 24.30 14.22
CA GLN A 150 -23.02 24.02 14.84
C GLN A 150 -23.44 22.58 14.60
N ASP A 151 -23.51 21.88 15.73
CA ASP A 151 -24.38 20.75 16.03
C ASP A 151 -25.74 20.87 15.35
N GLU A 152 -26.22 19.76 14.75
CA GLU A 152 -27.66 19.54 14.71
C GLU A 152 -28.00 18.04 14.84
N PRO A 153 -29.02 17.66 15.64
CA PRO A 153 -29.22 16.30 16.10
C PRO A 153 -30.15 15.53 15.16
N ARG A 154 -29.80 14.28 14.80
CA ARG A 154 -30.71 13.39 14.05
C ARG A 154 -31.41 12.37 14.97
N PRO A 155 -32.74 12.19 14.84
CA PRO A 155 -33.51 11.22 15.64
C PRO A 155 -33.17 9.77 15.28
N GLN A 156 -33.07 8.94 16.32
CA GLN A 156 -32.76 7.51 16.25
C GLN A 156 -34.00 6.70 15.84
N ALA A 157 -33.84 5.77 14.90
CA ALA A 157 -34.78 4.67 14.69
C ALA A 157 -34.16 3.38 15.28
N PRO A 158 -34.93 2.50 15.96
CA PRO A 158 -34.36 1.39 16.72
C PRO A 158 -33.92 0.25 15.81
N LEU A 159 -32.70 -0.27 16.00
CA LEU A 159 -32.23 -1.54 15.45
C LEU A 159 -32.06 -2.57 16.58
N PRO A 160 -32.28 -3.87 16.30
CA PRO A 160 -32.19 -4.94 17.30
C PRO A 160 -30.75 -5.23 17.73
N ASP A 161 -30.57 -5.60 19.00
CA ASP A 161 -29.30 -5.90 19.66
C ASP A 161 -28.49 -6.98 18.92
N VAL A 162 -27.38 -6.57 18.33
CA VAL A 162 -26.26 -7.42 17.93
C VAL A 162 -25.07 -6.95 18.76
N PRO A 163 -24.38 -7.80 19.53
CA PRO A 163 -23.17 -7.39 20.26
C PRO A 163 -22.11 -6.93 19.25
N GLN A 164 -21.94 -5.61 19.15
CA GLN A 164 -20.91 -4.98 18.32
C GLN A 164 -19.59 -5.02 19.10
N ASP A 165 -18.62 -5.78 18.58
CA ASP A 165 -17.22 -5.68 19.02
C ASP A 165 -16.68 -4.29 18.57
N PRO A 166 -16.28 -3.39 19.50
CA PRO A 166 -15.94 -2.00 19.17
C PRO A 166 -14.67 -1.80 18.33
N ASN A 167 -13.94 -2.85 17.96
CA ASN A 167 -12.59 -2.72 17.37
C ASN A 167 -12.51 -2.99 15.86
N ALA A 168 -13.63 -3.15 15.15
CA ALA A 168 -13.62 -3.41 13.72
C ALA A 168 -14.05 -2.19 12.89
N ALA A 169 -13.04 -1.43 12.47
CA ALA A 169 -12.99 -0.53 11.31
C ALA A 169 -13.39 0.95 11.50
N GLY A 170 -12.44 1.82 11.08
CA GLY A 170 -12.72 3.17 10.63
C GLY A 170 -12.52 4.25 11.69
N GLY A 171 -11.28 4.57 12.01
CA GLY A 171 -10.95 5.75 12.81
C GLY A 171 -10.52 6.89 11.90
N ASP A 172 -11.37 7.91 11.82
CA ASP A 172 -10.96 9.27 11.46
C ASP A 172 -9.73 9.70 12.26
N GLY A 173 -8.93 10.58 11.68
CA GLY A 173 -7.58 10.95 12.12
C GLY A 173 -7.51 11.70 13.46
N ASP A 174 -7.91 11.05 14.54
CA ASP A 174 -7.90 11.60 15.90
C ASP A 174 -6.54 11.43 16.59
N GLY A 175 -5.54 10.88 15.88
CA GLY A 175 -4.21 10.57 16.45
C GLY A 175 -4.25 9.55 17.59
N ARG A 176 -5.39 8.89 17.80
CA ARG A 176 -5.58 7.86 18.82
C ARG A 176 -4.77 6.62 18.45
N ALA A 177 -4.12 6.04 19.46
CA ALA A 177 -3.33 4.83 19.29
C ALA A 177 -4.26 3.64 19.06
N HIS A 178 -4.25 3.10 17.84
CA HIS A 178 -5.14 2.01 17.43
C HIS A 178 -4.37 0.75 16.98
N GLY A 179 -3.05 0.77 17.07
CA GLY A 179 -2.24 -0.38 16.63
C GLY A 179 -2.37 -0.63 15.12
N GLY A 180 -2.04 -1.84 14.68
CA GLY A 180 -2.37 -2.31 13.33
C GLY A 180 -1.53 -3.47 12.84
N GLY A 181 -1.63 -3.79 11.55
CA GLY A 181 -1.05 -5.00 10.94
C GLY A 181 0.49 -5.03 10.81
N GLN A 182 1.17 -3.90 11.01
CA GLN A 182 2.64 -3.79 10.92
C GLN A 182 3.25 -3.71 12.32
N ALA A 183 4.21 -4.60 12.61
CA ALA A 183 5.02 -4.50 13.82
C ALA A 183 6.18 -3.51 13.63
N VAL A 184 6.54 -2.81 14.70
CA VAL A 184 7.58 -1.78 14.75
C VAL A 184 8.38 -1.96 16.02
N CYS A 185 9.70 -1.99 15.90
CA CYS A 185 10.60 -1.98 17.05
C CYS A 185 10.90 -0.54 17.44
N VAL A 186 10.76 -0.23 18.73
CA VAL A 186 10.99 1.10 19.29
C VAL A 186 12.09 0.99 20.35
N ARG A 187 13.15 1.80 20.25
CA ARG A 187 14.17 1.93 21.29
C ARG A 187 13.59 2.67 22.47
N THR A 188 13.71 2.11 23.67
CA THR A 188 13.09 2.70 24.86
C THR A 188 13.82 3.96 25.33
N CYS A 189 15.13 4.11 25.04
CA CYS A 189 15.95 5.24 25.52
C CYS A 189 15.68 6.59 24.82
N ASP A 190 15.18 6.59 23.58
CA ASP A 190 14.92 7.83 22.82
C ASP A 190 13.69 7.79 21.89
N GLY A 191 12.91 6.70 21.93
CA GLY A 191 11.74 6.53 21.09
C GLY A 191 12.04 6.32 19.60
N GLY A 192 13.31 6.19 19.20
CA GLY A 192 13.66 5.89 17.80
C GLY A 192 13.09 4.54 17.37
N PHE A 193 12.63 4.42 16.13
CA PHE A 193 11.90 3.23 15.69
C PHE A 193 12.33 2.72 14.31
N PHE A 194 12.08 1.44 14.04
CA PHE A 194 12.23 0.83 12.72
C PHE A 194 11.14 -0.23 12.48
N PRO A 195 10.56 -0.31 11.27
CA PRO A 195 9.51 -1.27 10.96
C PRO A 195 10.09 -2.69 10.82
N LEU A 196 9.30 -3.68 11.21
CA LEU A 196 9.56 -5.07 10.89
C LEU A 196 8.89 -5.45 9.57
N GLY A 197 9.57 -6.27 8.76
CA GLY A 197 9.03 -6.84 7.52
C GLY A 197 8.06 -8.01 7.74
N VAL A 198 7.56 -8.18 8.96
CA VAL A 198 6.63 -9.26 9.36
C VAL A 198 5.34 -8.67 9.89
N SER A 199 4.24 -9.44 9.83
CA SER A 199 2.97 -9.01 10.38
C SER A 199 3.00 -8.96 11.92
N SER A 200 2.19 -8.08 12.49
CA SER A 200 1.96 -8.00 13.94
C SER A 200 1.16 -9.18 14.52
N HIS A 201 0.64 -10.07 13.68
CA HIS A 201 -0.11 -11.27 14.10
C HIS A 201 0.80 -12.41 14.57
N ARG A 202 2.12 -12.23 14.54
CA ARG A 202 3.07 -13.17 15.13
C ARG A 202 2.94 -13.15 16.65
N ASP A 203 3.47 -14.20 17.28
CA ASP A 203 3.60 -14.25 18.72
C ASP A 203 4.37 -13.01 19.24
N GLY A 204 3.91 -12.46 20.36
CA GLY A 204 4.47 -11.25 20.93
C GLY A 204 5.92 -11.42 21.38
N ASP A 205 6.29 -12.59 21.89
CA ASP A 205 7.64 -12.87 22.35
C ASP A 205 8.60 -13.09 21.19
N ASP A 206 8.14 -13.70 20.09
CA ASP A 206 8.88 -13.76 18.83
C ASP A 206 9.21 -12.34 18.32
N LEU A 207 8.23 -11.43 18.33
CA LEU A 207 8.43 -10.04 17.91
C LEU A 207 9.43 -9.32 18.81
N LYS A 208 9.35 -9.51 20.13
CA LYS A 208 10.32 -8.94 21.09
C LYS A 208 11.72 -9.47 20.82
N GLN A 209 11.87 -10.78 20.61
CA GLN A 209 13.15 -11.41 20.29
C GLN A 209 13.74 -10.85 18.98
N MET A 210 12.90 -10.64 17.96
CA MET A 210 13.33 -10.01 16.71
C MET A 210 13.85 -8.59 16.94
N CYS A 211 13.14 -7.78 17.74
CA CYS A 211 13.59 -6.42 18.05
C CYS A 211 14.94 -6.40 18.78
N SER A 212 15.11 -7.25 19.80
CA SER A 212 16.38 -7.37 20.52
C SER A 212 17.52 -7.88 19.64
N ALA A 213 17.25 -8.82 18.73
CA ALA A 213 18.25 -9.34 17.80
C ALA A 213 18.69 -8.30 16.76
N LEU A 214 17.77 -7.45 16.30
CA LEU A 214 18.05 -6.39 15.33
C LEU A 214 18.65 -5.13 15.98
N CYS A 215 18.43 -4.92 17.27
CA CYS A 215 18.92 -3.78 18.02
C CYS A 215 19.59 -4.18 19.34
N PRO A 216 20.73 -4.90 19.30
CA PRO A 216 21.35 -5.45 20.51
C PRO A 216 22.04 -4.41 21.41
N GLY A 217 22.30 -3.20 20.91
CA GLY A 217 22.99 -2.15 21.68
C GLY A 217 22.12 -1.39 22.68
N THR A 218 20.79 -1.60 22.67
CA THR A 218 19.88 -0.95 23.62
C THR A 218 18.59 -1.75 23.81
N GLU A 219 17.80 -1.40 24.82
CA GLU A 219 16.50 -2.01 25.05
C GLU A 219 15.47 -1.53 24.00
N THR A 220 14.63 -2.47 23.58
CA THR A 220 13.56 -2.23 22.60
C THR A 220 12.22 -2.75 23.08
N ALA A 221 11.15 -2.04 22.71
CA ALA A 221 9.77 -2.45 22.86
C ALA A 221 9.10 -2.68 21.49
N VAL A 222 8.08 -3.53 21.47
CA VAL A 222 7.27 -3.79 20.27
C VAL A 222 6.04 -2.91 20.28
N TYR A 223 5.84 -2.21 19.18
CA TYR A 223 4.63 -1.46 18.87
C TYR A 223 4.02 -1.98 17.57
N THR A 224 2.74 -1.73 17.37
CA THR A 224 2.02 -2.06 16.16
C THR A 224 1.36 -0.81 15.60
N ARG A 225 1.25 -0.73 14.28
CA ARG A 225 0.56 0.36 13.59
C ARG A 225 -0.03 -0.11 12.28
N SER A 226 -0.93 0.69 11.71
CA SER A 226 -1.33 0.50 10.33
C SER A 226 -0.12 0.63 9.39
N PRO A 227 -0.01 -0.19 8.33
CA PRO A 227 1.07 -0.04 7.36
C PRO A 227 1.14 1.40 6.82
N ASN A 228 2.35 1.96 6.76
CA ASN A 228 2.62 3.34 6.34
C ASN A 228 2.02 4.45 7.22
N ALA A 229 1.38 4.14 8.34
CA ALA A 229 0.92 5.15 9.27
C ALA A 229 2.08 5.73 10.10
N GLU A 230 1.87 6.93 10.62
CA GLU A 230 2.81 7.59 11.52
C GLU A 230 2.96 6.83 12.84
N ILE A 231 4.15 6.93 13.45
CA ILE A 231 4.43 6.25 14.72
C ILE A 231 3.53 6.73 15.86
N ASN A 232 2.98 7.94 15.78
CA ASN A 232 2.08 8.50 16.80
C ASN A 232 0.79 7.69 16.96
N SER A 233 0.36 7.00 15.91
CA SER A 233 -0.81 6.11 15.92
C SER A 233 -0.52 4.71 16.48
N ALA A 234 0.75 4.43 16.78
CA ALA A 234 1.18 3.11 17.18
C ALA A 234 0.78 2.79 18.62
N ALA A 235 0.45 1.53 18.87
CA ALA A 235 0.14 1.00 20.20
C ALA A 235 1.06 -0.19 20.52
N SER A 236 1.48 -0.30 21.78
CA SER A 236 2.20 -1.46 22.29
C SER A 236 1.32 -2.71 22.23
N LEU A 237 1.90 -3.88 22.46
CA LEU A 237 1.15 -5.15 22.52
C LEU A 237 0.06 -5.14 23.61
N ASP A 238 0.24 -4.33 24.66
CA ASP A 238 -0.73 -4.16 25.76
C ASP A 238 -1.68 -2.96 25.53
N GLY A 239 -1.69 -2.37 24.33
CA GLY A 239 -2.60 -1.28 23.95
C GLY A 239 -2.17 0.13 24.36
N LYS A 240 -1.06 0.31 25.08
CA LYS A 240 -0.55 1.64 25.44
C LYS A 240 -0.05 2.42 24.22
N SER A 241 -0.36 3.71 24.14
CA SER A 241 0.10 4.56 23.04
C SER A 241 1.62 4.67 23.01
N TYR A 242 2.19 4.76 21.82
CA TYR A 242 3.59 5.17 21.66
C TYR A 242 3.84 6.56 22.23
N MET A 243 2.87 7.48 22.10
CA MET A 243 3.00 8.85 22.61
C MET A 243 3.00 8.93 24.14
N ASP A 244 2.52 7.89 24.83
CA ASP A 244 2.56 7.81 26.30
C ASP A 244 3.95 7.39 26.82
N MET A 245 4.86 6.96 25.94
CA MET A 245 6.23 6.65 26.32
C MET A 245 6.95 7.95 26.75
N PRO A 246 7.63 7.98 27.92
CA PRO A 246 8.35 9.17 28.39
C PRO A 246 9.34 9.76 27.39
N ASN A 247 9.89 8.90 26.53
CA ASN A 247 10.95 9.22 25.59
C ASN A 247 10.46 9.30 24.14
N ALA A 248 9.14 9.34 23.92
CA ALA A 248 8.54 9.39 22.59
C ALA A 248 9.11 10.54 21.75
N LEU A 249 9.52 10.23 20.52
CA LEU A 249 10.05 11.17 19.52
C LEU A 249 11.31 11.94 19.94
N LYS A 250 11.96 11.57 21.06
CA LYS A 250 13.16 12.27 21.55
C LYS A 250 14.31 12.24 20.54
N PHE A 251 14.45 11.14 19.81
CA PHE A 251 15.43 10.97 18.72
C PHE A 251 15.37 12.06 17.64
N GLN A 252 14.23 12.74 17.47
CA GLN A 252 14.08 13.83 16.50
C GLN A 252 14.74 15.13 16.96
N LYS A 253 14.88 15.31 18.28
CA LYS A 253 15.33 16.57 18.88
C LYS A 253 16.75 16.47 19.40
N THR A 254 17.17 15.30 19.87
CA THR A 254 18.45 15.15 20.56
C THR A 254 19.01 13.75 20.38
N VAL A 255 20.32 13.67 20.18
CA VAL A 255 21.06 12.40 20.22
C VAL A 255 21.30 12.03 21.68
N VAL A 256 20.71 10.94 22.14
CA VAL A 256 20.95 10.39 23.48
C VAL A 256 22.25 9.58 23.44
N PRO A 257 23.27 9.89 24.26
CA PRO A 257 24.48 9.09 24.35
C PRO A 257 24.14 7.63 24.64
N ASP A 258 24.86 6.70 24.03
CA ASP A 258 24.69 5.25 24.23
C ASP A 258 23.35 4.66 23.75
N CYS A 259 22.47 5.47 23.14
CA CYS A 259 21.18 5.00 22.61
C CYS A 259 21.28 4.63 21.13
N SER A 260 21.95 3.51 20.81
CA SER A 260 22.10 3.01 19.45
C SER A 260 21.99 1.49 19.38
N CYS A 261 21.49 0.97 18.26
CA CYS A 261 21.43 -0.48 18.01
C CYS A 261 22.82 -1.11 17.88
N LYS A 262 23.84 -0.32 17.51
CA LYS A 262 25.22 -0.77 17.45
C LYS A 262 25.90 -0.52 18.81
N PRO A 263 26.42 -1.56 19.48
CA PRO A 263 27.28 -1.39 20.66
C PRO A 263 28.52 -0.56 20.32
N LYS A 264 28.97 0.30 21.24
CA LYS A 264 30.13 1.19 21.02
C LYS A 264 31.46 0.45 20.82
N ASP A 265 31.57 -0.72 21.42
CA ASP A 265 32.75 -1.57 21.52
C ASP A 265 32.82 -2.65 20.43
N LYS A 266 31.82 -2.74 19.54
CA LYS A 266 31.71 -3.81 18.55
C LYS A 266 31.57 -3.27 17.13
N THR A 267 32.08 -4.02 16.16
CA THR A 267 31.72 -3.85 14.75
C THR A 267 30.29 -4.33 14.49
N TRP A 268 29.69 -3.92 13.37
CA TRP A 268 28.38 -4.42 12.96
C TRP A 268 28.39 -5.94 12.68
N ALA A 269 29.52 -6.48 12.24
CA ALA A 269 29.67 -7.91 12.00
C ALA A 269 29.57 -8.70 13.31
N GLU A 270 30.23 -8.23 14.37
CA GLU A 270 30.19 -8.85 15.70
C GLU A 270 28.82 -8.69 16.36
N ALA A 271 28.21 -7.50 16.26
CA ALA A 271 26.92 -7.21 16.85
C ALA A 271 25.79 -8.08 16.26
N LEU A 272 25.83 -8.36 14.95
CA LEU A 272 24.79 -9.10 14.24
C LEU A 272 25.08 -10.60 14.09
N ALA A 273 26.18 -11.10 14.66
CA ALA A 273 26.57 -12.51 14.55
C ALA A 273 25.48 -13.48 15.05
N ASN A 274 24.76 -13.11 16.11
CA ASN A 274 23.65 -13.91 16.65
C ASN A 274 22.48 -14.00 15.67
N ALA A 275 22.04 -12.87 15.10
CA ALA A 275 20.94 -12.82 14.13
C ALA A 275 21.27 -13.57 12.83
N ARG A 276 22.54 -13.58 12.42
CA ARG A 276 23.01 -14.38 11.27
C ARG A 276 22.96 -15.89 11.53
N ARG A 277 23.33 -16.31 12.75
CA ARG A 277 23.25 -17.73 13.14
C ARG A 277 21.82 -18.25 13.19
N SER A 278 20.87 -17.46 13.70
CA SER A 278 19.46 -17.86 13.77
C SER A 278 18.73 -17.84 12.41
N SER A 279 19.25 -17.12 11.42
CA SER A 279 18.72 -17.12 10.04
C SER A 279 19.39 -18.14 9.12
N ALA A 280 20.51 -18.73 9.54
CA ALA A 280 21.12 -19.85 8.84
C ALA A 280 20.26 -21.11 9.05
N THR A 281 19.51 -21.51 8.03
CA THR A 281 18.84 -22.82 8.02
C THR A 281 19.88 -23.91 8.28
N PRO A 282 19.72 -24.78 9.29
CA PRO A 282 20.66 -25.87 9.51
C PRO A 282 20.69 -26.73 8.24
N ALA A 283 21.88 -26.89 7.67
CA ALA A 283 22.10 -27.81 6.56
C ALA A 283 21.61 -29.19 7.01
N ARG A 284 20.59 -29.70 6.32
CA ARG A 284 20.03 -31.04 6.57
C ARG A 284 21.16 -32.04 6.39
N ALA A 285 21.66 -32.61 7.49
CA ALA A 285 22.60 -33.71 7.45
C ALA A 285 21.95 -34.87 6.68
N THR A 286 22.44 -35.12 5.47
CA THR A 286 22.11 -36.33 4.72
C THR A 286 22.91 -37.46 5.34
N SER A 287 22.27 -38.22 6.23
CA SER A 287 22.77 -39.52 6.68
C SER A 287 22.82 -40.46 5.48
N SER A 288 24.02 -40.99 5.19
CA SER A 288 24.25 -42.08 4.24
C SER A 288 23.85 -43.43 4.85
#